data_AF-A0A3T0N906-F1
#
_entry.id   AF-A0A3T0N906-F1
#
_cell.length_a   1.000
_cell.length_b   1.000
_cell.length_c   1.000
_cell.angle_alpha   90.00
_cell.angle_beta   90.00
_cell.angle_gamma   90.00
#
_symmetry.space_group_name_H-M   'P 1'
#
loop_
_entity.id
_entity.type
_entity.pdbx_description
1 polymer ?
#
loop_
_entity_poly.entity_id
_entity_poly.type
_entity_poly.pdbx_seq_one_letter_code
_entity_poly.pdbx_strand_id
1 'polypeptide(L)' 'MGVFVDYCNNERYHESLNNVTPADVYYGRDKAIIRERVKIKKLTIQNRRLKHQKQAA' A
#
# COMPACT_ATOMS: atom_id res chain seq x y z
N MET A 1 -11.65 -11.37 -23.78
CA MET A 1 -12.30 -10.17 -23.23
C MET A 1 -12.38 -10.18 -21.71
N GLY A 2 -12.75 -11.30 -21.05
CA GLY A 2 -12.77 -11.37 -19.58
C GLY A 2 -11.43 -11.07 -18.89
N VAL A 3 -10.31 -11.53 -19.48
CA VAL A 3 -8.95 -11.32 -18.92
C VAL A 3 -8.59 -9.84 -18.74
N PHE A 4 -8.99 -8.98 -19.69
CA PHE A 4 -8.70 -7.54 -19.59
C PHE A 4 -9.50 -6.90 -18.44
N VAL A 5 -10.78 -7.24 -18.34
CA VAL A 5 -11.66 -6.72 -17.28
C VAL A 5 -11.17 -7.18 -15.90
N ASP A 6 -10.80 -8.45 -15.78
CA ASP A 6 -10.29 -9.01 -14.53
C ASP A 6 -9.00 -8.32 -14.10
N TYR A 7 -8.04 -8.20 -15.02
CA TYR A 7 -6.79 -7.48 -14.76
C TYR A 7 -7.01 -6.02 -14.32
N CYS A 8 -7.87 -5.30 -15.03
CA CYS A 8 -8.15 -3.89 -14.73
C CYS A 8 -8.80 -3.69 -13.35
N ASN A 9 -9.61 -4.64 -12.90
CA ASN A 9 -10.37 -4.53 -11.66
C ASN A 9 -9.62 -5.09 -10.44
N ASN A 10 -8.88 -6.20 -10.60
CA ASN A 10 -8.35 -6.97 -9.47
C ASN A 10 -6.83 -6.88 -9.33
N GLU A 11 -6.10 -6.54 -10.39
CA GLU A 11 -4.62 -6.61 -10.37
C GLU A 11 -3.97 -5.25 -10.59
N ARG A 12 -4.56 -4.41 -11.43
CA ARG A 12 -3.99 -3.11 -11.76
C ARG A 12 -4.24 -2.11 -10.63
N TYR A 13 -3.16 -1.59 -10.07
CA TYR A 13 -3.18 -0.45 -9.14
C TYR A 13 -3.35 0.86 -9.92
N HIS A 14 -4.13 1.79 -9.35
CA HIS A 14 -4.36 3.10 -9.95
C HIS A 14 -3.91 4.22 -9.03
N GLU A 15 -3.12 5.15 -9.55
CA GLU A 15 -2.59 6.28 -8.79
C GLU A 15 -3.72 7.19 -8.26
N SER A 16 -4.75 7.42 -9.07
CA SER A 16 -5.96 8.17 -8.68
C SER A 16 -6.71 7.55 -7.51
N LEU A 17 -6.51 6.25 -7.24
CA LEU A 17 -7.11 5.51 -6.12
C LEU A 17 -6.10 5.30 -4.98
N ASN A 18 -5.07 6.13 -4.88
CA ASN A 18 -3.99 5.97 -3.89
C ASN A 18 -3.24 4.62 -4.02
N ASN A 19 -3.10 4.12 -5.25
CA ASN A 19 -2.44 2.85 -5.56
C ASN A 19 -3.10 1.65 -4.86
N VAL A 20 -4.43 1.61 -4.87
CA VAL A 20 -5.23 0.40 -4.61
C VAL A 20 -5.95 -0.04 -5.88
N THR A 21 -6.51 -1.24 -5.89
CA THR A 21 -7.24 -1.77 -7.05
C THR A 21 -8.68 -1.24 -7.07
N PRO A 22 -9.36 -1.19 -8.23
CA PRO A 22 -10.76 -0.80 -8.28
C PRO A 22 -11.65 -1.73 -7.45
N ALA A 23 -11.36 -3.04 -7.42
CA ALA A 23 -12.05 -3.99 -6.56
C ALA A 23 -11.93 -3.62 -5.08
N ASP A 24 -10.75 -3.21 -4.61
CA ASP A 24 -10.58 -2.78 -3.21
C ASP A 24 -11.41 -1.55 -2.87
N VAL A 25 -11.56 -0.60 -3.80
CA VAL A 25 -12.43 0.56 -3.61
C VAL A 25 -13.89 0.13 -3.60
N TYR A 26 -14.30 -0.70 -4.57
CA TYR A 26 -15.67 -1.18 -4.70
C TYR A 26 -16.13 -1.95 -3.45
N TYR A 27 -15.29 -2.83 -2.92
CA TYR A 27 -15.56 -3.59 -1.70
C TYR A 27 -15.25 -2.81 -0.40
N GLY A 28 -14.83 -1.54 -0.48
CA GLY A 28 -14.57 -0.67 0.67
C GLY A 28 -13.36 -1.08 1.54
N ARG A 29 -12.41 -1.83 0.98
CA ARG A 29 -11.19 -2.31 1.66
C ARG A 29 -10.05 -1.28 1.60
N ASP A 30 -10.13 -0.33 0.67
CA ASP A 30 -9.14 0.72 0.39
C ASP A 30 -8.62 1.43 1.64
N LYS A 31 -9.51 1.89 2.53
CA LYS A 31 -9.14 2.65 3.72
C LYS A 31 -8.30 1.82 4.70
N ALA A 32 -8.62 0.54 4.85
CA ALA A 32 -7.87 -0.36 5.73
C ALA A 32 -6.46 -0.62 5.17
N ILE A 33 -6.36 -0.88 3.87
CA ILE A 33 -5.08 -1.09 3.17
C ILE A 33 -4.18 0.14 3.31
N ILE A 34 -4.72 1.34 3.05
CA ILE A 34 -3.96 2.59 3.14
C ILE A 34 -3.47 2.83 4.58
N ARG A 35 -4.35 2.61 5.58
CA ARG A 35 -3.99 2.78 7.00
C ARG A 35 -2.84 1.87 7.41
N GLU A 36 -2.90 0.59 7.03
CA GLU A 36 -1.84 -0.36 7.37
C GLU A 36 -0.52 -0.01 6.68
N ARG A 37 -0.55 0.41 5.41
CA ARG A 37 0.64 0.89 4.69
C ARG A 37 1.30 2.09 5.38
N VAL A 38 0.51 3.06 5.85
CA VAL A 38 1.04 4.23 6.59
C VAL A 38 1.70 3.79 7.90
N LYS A 39 1.08 2.87 8.64
CA LYS A 39 1.63 2.32 9.89
C LYS A 39 2.97 1.61 9.64
N ILE A 40 3.02 0.72 8.64
CA ILE A 40 4.25 0.00 8.28
C ILE A 40 5.35 0.98 7.86
N LYS A 41 5.03 1.98 7.01
CA LYS A 41 6.01 2.99 6.58
C LYS A 41 6.62 3.74 7.76
N LYS A 42 5.79 4.14 8.73
CA LYS A 42 6.24 4.82 9.96
C LYS A 42 7.19 3.93 10.76
N LEU A 43 6.80 2.68 11.03
CA LEU A 43 7.61 1.72 11.79
C LEU A 43 8.95 1.44 11.11
N THR A 44 8.95 1.25 9.79
CA THR A 44 10.17 1.00 9.01
C THR A 44 11.14 2.18 9.08
N ILE A 45 10.65 3.41 8.97
CA ILE A 45 11.50 4.61 9.08
C ILE A 45 12.08 4.75 10.49
N GLN A 46 11.28 4.49 11.54
CA GLN A 46 11.75 4.52 12.94
C GLN A 46 12.84 3.48 13.18
N ASN A 47 12.62 2.24 12.73
CA ASN A 47 13.60 1.16 12.85
C ASN A 47 14.91 1.49 12.11
N ARG A 48 14.83 2.10 10.93
CA ARG A 48 16.01 2.54 10.18
C ARG A 48 16.80 3.61 10.94
N ARG A 49 16.12 4.60 11.53
CA ARG A 49 16.76 5.64 12.35
C ARG A 49 17.49 5.05 13.56
N LEU A 50 16.84 4.12 14.28
CA LEU A 50 17.45 3.45 15.43
C LEU A 50 18.70 2.66 15.03
N LYS A 51 18.64 1.91 13.92
CA LYS A 51 19.81 1.16 13.41
C LYS A 51 20.97 2.10 13.04
N HIS A 52 20.69 3.22 12.40
CA HIS A 52 21.71 4.21 12.07
C HIS A 52 22.34 4.84 13.32
N GLN A 53 21.54 5.19 14.34
CA GLN A 53 22.06 5.72 15.60
C GLN A 53 22.96 4.72 16.32
N LYS A 54 22.59 3.43 16.33
CA LYS A 54 23.43 2.36 16.90
C LYS A 54 24.75 2.14 16.16
N GLN A 55 24.79 2.40 14.85
CA GLN A 55 26.01 2.27 14.05
C GLN A 55 26.94 3.48 14.19
N ALA A 56 26.41 4.63 14.61
CA ALA A 56 27.18 5.87 14.78
C ALA A 56 27.76 6.04 16.20
N ALA A 57 27.47 5.09 17.12
CA ALA A 57 28.03 5.00 18.47
C ALA A 57 29.13 3.95 18.49
#